data_AF-A0A2E8R571-F1
#
_entry.id   AF-A0A2E8R571-F1
#
_cell.length_a   1.000
_cell.length_b   1.000
_cell.length_c   1.000
_cell.angle_alpha   90.00
_cell.angle_beta   90.00
_cell.angle_gamma   90.00
#
_symmetry.space_group_name_H-M   'P 1'
#
loop_
_entity.id
_entity.type
_entity.pdbx_description
1 polymer ?
#
loop_
_entity_poly.entity_id
_entity_poly.type
_entity_poly.pdbx_seq_one_letter_code
_entity_poly.pdbx_strand_id
1 'polypeptide(L)'
;MSKSNKLKNTLLNSHRATLNSDSAFSEQVAGDHYKKLKIQPLDFSMANDFNACQTHALKYITRYNLKWKDKKDQIKDLEKAKHVIDMLIEMIKEK
;
A
#
# COMPACT_ATOMS: atom_id res chain seq x y z
N MET A 1 -15.54 24.73 -13.84
CA MET A 1 -15.33 23.26 -13.84
C MET A 1 -14.01 22.95 -14.55
N SER A 2 -13.00 22.55 -13.79
CA SER A 2 -11.59 22.62 -14.20
C SER A 2 -11.18 21.52 -15.18
N LYS A 3 -10.71 21.93 -16.37
CA LYS A 3 -10.08 21.08 -17.41
C LYS A 3 -8.74 20.43 -16.96
N SER A 4 -8.34 20.58 -15.69
CA SER A 4 -7.08 20.09 -15.12
C SER A 4 -7.02 18.57 -14.86
N ASN A 5 -8.16 17.88 -14.81
CA ASN A 5 -8.19 16.46 -14.41
C ASN A 5 -7.82 15.48 -15.51
N LYS A 6 -8.01 15.82 -16.79
CA LYS A 6 -7.78 14.86 -17.88
C LYS A 6 -6.29 14.59 -18.09
N LEU A 7 -5.46 15.64 -18.14
CA LEU A 7 -4.01 15.51 -18.33
C LEU A 7 -3.33 14.79 -17.15
N LYS A 8 -3.71 15.14 -15.91
CA LYS A 8 -3.21 14.46 -14.70
C LYS A 8 -3.60 12.99 -14.70
N ASN A 9 -4.84 12.65 -15.06
CA ASN A 9 -5.27 11.26 -15.15
C ASN A 9 -4.56 10.50 -16.27
N THR A 10 -4.32 11.12 -17.42
CA THR A 10 -3.56 10.52 -18.52
C THR A 10 -2.10 10.25 -18.14
N LEU A 11 -1.44 11.19 -17.45
CA LEU A 11 -0.05 11.02 -17.00
C LEU A 11 0.08 10.00 -15.85
N LEU A 12 -0.90 9.95 -14.95
CA LEU A 12 -0.98 8.91 -13.92
C LEU A 12 -1.20 7.53 -14.54
N ASN A 13 -2.04 7.44 -15.57
CA ASN A 13 -2.28 6.20 -16.30
C ASN A 13 -1.05 5.77 -17.13
N SER A 14 -0.28 6.69 -17.69
CA SER A 14 0.93 6.34 -18.45
C SER A 14 2.05 5.80 -17.55
N HIS A 15 2.18 6.29 -16.32
CA HIS A 15 3.13 5.73 -15.35
C HIS A 15 2.72 4.32 -14.88
N ARG A 16 1.42 4.01 -14.90
CA ARG A 16 0.92 2.65 -14.67
C ARG A 16 1.04 1.77 -15.91
N ALA A 17 0.91 2.32 -17.12
CA ALA A 17 0.96 1.60 -18.39
C ALA A 17 2.36 1.09 -18.78
N THR A 18 3.42 1.55 -18.11
CA THR A 18 4.76 0.96 -18.23
C THR A 18 4.94 -0.30 -17.37
N LEU A 19 3.95 -0.67 -16.55
CA LEU A 19 3.90 -1.96 -15.89
C LEU A 19 3.35 -2.97 -16.89
N ASN A 20 4.18 -3.92 -17.29
CA ASN A 20 3.79 -5.04 -18.15
C ASN A 20 2.50 -5.67 -17.61
N SER A 21 1.46 -5.81 -18.44
CA SER A 21 0.14 -6.32 -18.01
C SER A 21 0.23 -7.72 -17.38
N ASP A 22 1.28 -8.46 -17.70
CA ASP A 22 1.54 -9.84 -17.30
C ASP A 22 2.43 -9.94 -16.03
N SER A 23 2.56 -8.84 -15.28
CA SER A 23 3.36 -8.80 -14.05
C SER A 23 2.55 -9.30 -12.83
N ALA A 24 3.20 -10.03 -11.92
CA ALA A 24 2.58 -10.33 -10.63
C ALA A 24 2.20 -9.06 -9.83
N PHE A 25 2.82 -7.91 -10.15
CA PHE A 25 2.50 -6.60 -9.58
C PHE A 25 1.35 -5.85 -10.29
N SER A 26 0.86 -6.33 -11.44
CA SER A 26 -0.40 -5.82 -12.03
C SER A 26 -1.60 -6.61 -11.51
N GLU A 27 -1.38 -7.80 -10.98
CA GLU A 27 -2.40 -8.68 -10.42
C GLU A 27 -2.47 -8.61 -8.89
N GLN A 28 -3.65 -8.95 -8.34
CA GLN A 28 -3.85 -9.15 -6.92
C GLN A 28 -4.71 -10.39 -6.80
N VAL A 29 -4.17 -11.44 -6.19
CA VAL A 29 -4.93 -12.66 -5.92
C VAL A 29 -5.83 -12.37 -4.73
N ALA A 30 -7.13 -12.20 -5.00
CA ALA A 30 -8.22 -11.85 -4.08
C ALA A 30 -8.26 -10.40 -3.56
N GLY A 31 -9.45 -9.79 -3.68
CA GLY A 31 -9.69 -8.38 -3.39
C GLY A 31 -9.04 -7.45 -4.43
N ASP A 32 -9.13 -6.14 -4.19
CA ASP A 32 -8.68 -5.12 -5.15
C ASP A 32 -8.01 -3.88 -4.48
N HIS A 33 -7.77 -3.95 -3.17
CA HIS A 33 -7.39 -2.78 -2.38
C HIS A 33 -5.99 -2.22 -2.71
N TYR A 34 -5.03 -3.04 -3.14
CA TYR A 34 -3.72 -2.53 -3.57
C TYR A 34 -3.73 -2.01 -5.01
N LYS A 35 -4.58 -2.57 -5.89
CA LYS A 35 -4.77 -2.07 -7.27
C LYS A 35 -5.32 -0.65 -7.30
N LYS A 36 -6.05 -0.24 -6.26
CA LYS A 36 -6.60 1.12 -6.08
C LYS A 36 -5.53 2.15 -5.71
N LEU A 37 -4.38 1.73 -5.20
CA LEU A 37 -3.28 2.63 -4.84
C LEU A 37 -2.48 3.03 -6.07
N LYS A 38 -1.93 4.25 -6.07
CA LYS A 38 -1.04 4.72 -7.15
C LYS A 38 0.25 3.90 -7.23
N ILE A 39 0.80 3.54 -6.08
CA ILE A 39 1.98 2.70 -5.90
C ILE A 39 1.58 1.59 -4.92
N GLN A 40 1.88 0.33 -5.22
CA GLN A 40 1.57 -0.74 -4.28
C GLN A 40 2.50 -0.69 -3.07
N PRO A 41 2.05 -1.10 -1.87
CA PRO A 41 2.89 -1.05 -0.67
C PRO A 41 4.17 -1.87 -0.81
N LEU A 42 4.10 -3.03 -1.49
CA LEU A 42 5.26 -3.88 -1.72
C LEU A 42 6.26 -3.23 -2.71
N ASP A 43 5.77 -2.62 -3.80
CA ASP A 43 6.60 -1.87 -4.75
C ASP A 43 7.34 -0.73 -4.05
N PHE A 44 6.62 0.06 -3.24
CA PHE A 44 7.22 1.15 -2.48
C PHE A 44 8.29 0.63 -1.51
N SER A 45 7.98 -0.44 -0.78
CA SER A 45 8.91 -1.05 0.17
C SER A 45 10.19 -1.54 -0.50
N MET A 46 10.07 -2.27 -1.62
CA MET A 46 11.22 -2.79 -2.35
C MET A 46 12.09 -1.68 -2.93
N ALA A 47 11.47 -0.60 -3.43
CA ALA A 47 12.20 0.55 -3.96
C ALA A 47 12.93 1.37 -2.89
N ASN A 48 12.61 1.19 -1.61
CA ASN A 48 13.21 1.93 -0.48
C ASN A 48 13.91 1.01 0.53
N ASP A 49 14.18 -0.25 0.17
CA ASP A 49 14.84 -1.25 1.02
C ASP A 49 14.21 -1.43 2.41
N PHE A 50 12.87 -1.38 2.48
CA PHE A 50 12.14 -1.54 3.74
C PHE A 50 12.23 -2.97 4.26
N ASN A 51 12.47 -3.11 5.56
CA ASN A 51 12.40 -4.39 6.24
C ASN A 51 10.94 -4.89 6.38
N ALA A 52 10.79 -6.09 6.94
CA ALA A 52 9.48 -6.72 7.10
C ALA A 52 8.51 -5.85 7.93
N CYS A 53 8.93 -5.36 9.11
CA CYS A 53 8.07 -4.55 9.97
C CYS A 53 7.58 -3.27 9.26
N GLN A 54 8.49 -2.57 8.59
CA GLN A 54 8.17 -1.36 7.82
C GLN A 54 7.19 -1.66 6.67
N THR A 55 7.43 -2.74 5.91
CA THR A 55 6.56 -3.17 4.82
C THR A 55 5.16 -3.55 5.30
N HIS A 56 5.06 -4.26 6.42
CA HIS A 56 3.78 -4.61 7.02
C HIS A 56 3.03 -3.39 7.55
N ALA A 57 3.71 -2.45 8.21
CA ALA A 57 3.12 -1.21 8.69
C ALA A 57 2.51 -0.42 7.53
N LEU A 58 3.29 -0.17 6.47
CA LEU A 58 2.85 0.53 5.27
C LEU A 58 1.65 -0.16 4.61
N LYS A 59 1.72 -1.48 4.46
CA LYS A 59 0.65 -2.30 3.88
C LYS A 59 -0.68 -2.13 4.63
N TYR A 60 -0.64 -2.11 5.96
CA TYR A 60 -1.86 -1.97 6.76
C TYR A 60 -2.41 -0.54 6.76
N ILE A 61 -1.53 0.47 6.88
CA ILE A 61 -1.91 1.90 6.90
C ILE A 61 -2.49 2.34 5.54
N THR A 62 -1.99 1.80 4.44
CA THR A 62 -2.46 2.20 3.10
C THR A 62 -3.78 1.52 2.70
N ARG A 63 -4.10 0.35 3.27
CA ARG A 63 -5.24 -0.46 2.83
C ARG A 63 -6.46 -0.41 3.73
N TYR A 64 -6.35 0.04 5.00
CA TYR A 64 -7.38 -0.16 6.02
C TYR A 64 -8.79 0.27 5.54
N ASN A 65 -8.91 1.47 4.99
CA ASN A 65 -10.15 2.04 4.46
C ASN A 65 -10.49 1.58 3.03
N LEU A 66 -9.55 0.99 2.30
CA LEU A 66 -9.75 0.44 0.96
C LEU A 66 -10.26 -1.01 1.00
N LYS A 67 -9.83 -1.76 2.02
CA LYS A 67 -10.19 -3.17 2.24
C LYS A 67 -11.51 -3.31 2.99
N TRP A 68 -11.78 -2.44 3.97
CA TRP A 68 -12.91 -2.58 4.89
C TRP A 68 -13.93 -1.45 4.76
N LYS A 69 -15.21 -1.82 4.75
CA LYS A 69 -16.32 -0.85 4.81
C LYS A 69 -16.65 -0.43 6.24
N ASP A 70 -16.61 -1.36 7.18
CA ASP A 70 -16.91 -1.11 8.60
C ASP A 70 -15.69 -0.53 9.32
N LYS A 71 -15.90 0.51 10.14
CA LYS A 71 -14.87 1.14 10.95
C LYS A 71 -14.21 0.18 11.94
N LYS A 72 -14.95 -0.80 12.48
CA LYS A 72 -14.41 -1.82 13.39
C LYS A 72 -13.33 -2.66 12.70
N ASP A 73 -13.54 -3.04 11.44
CA ASP A 73 -12.55 -3.82 10.68
C ASP A 73 -11.40 -2.96 10.16
N GLN A 74 -11.67 -1.69 9.84
CA GLN A 74 -10.64 -0.68 9.56
C GLN A 74 -9.64 -0.58 10.74
N ILE A 75 -10.17 -0.47 11.97
CA ILE A 75 -9.35 -0.42 13.19
C ILE A 75 -8.48 -1.67 13.32
N LYS A 76 -8.96 -2.87 12.95
CA LYS A 76 -8.14 -4.10 13.03
C LYS A 76 -6.88 -4.04 12.17
N ASP A 77 -6.91 -3.40 11.00
CA ASP A 77 -5.68 -3.22 10.22
C ASP A 77 -4.76 -2.16 10.84
N LEU A 78 -5.31 -1.09 11.44
CA LEU A 78 -4.51 -0.09 12.17
C LEU A 78 -3.83 -0.69 13.41
N GLU A 79 -4.52 -1.56 14.17
CA GLU A 79 -3.92 -2.27 15.31
C GLU A 79 -2.80 -3.22 14.86
N LYS A 80 -2.94 -3.88 13.70
CA LYS A 80 -1.83 -4.66 13.12
C LYS A 80 -0.64 -3.77 12.74
N ALA A 81 -0.90 -2.56 12.23
CA ALA A 81 0.16 -1.60 11.92
C ALA A 81 0.91 -1.17 13.18
N LYS A 82 0.17 -0.84 14.25
CA LYS A 82 0.74 -0.54 15.56
C LYS A 82 1.60 -1.70 16.08
N HIS A 83 1.07 -2.92 16.05
CA HIS A 83 1.78 -4.10 16.55
C HIS A 83 3.13 -4.34 15.86
N VAL A 84 3.21 -4.22 14.52
CA VAL A 84 4.50 -4.38 13.82
C VAL A 84 5.46 -3.22 14.05
N ILE A 85 4.95 -2.03 14.39
CA ILE A 85 5.79 -0.90 14.85
C ILE A 85 6.34 -1.21 16.24
N ASP A 86 5.54 -1.74 17.16
CA ASP A 86 5.98 -2.18 18.49
C ASP A 86 7.09 -3.24 18.36
N MET A 87 6.93 -4.24 17.48
CA MET A 87 7.99 -5.21 17.18
C MET A 87 9.28 -4.54 16.67
N LEU A 88 9.18 -3.55 15.78
CA LEU A 88 10.36 -2.84 15.26
C LEU A 88 11.07 -2.06 16.38
N ILE A 89 10.32 -1.48 17.31
CA ILE A 89 10.87 -0.78 18.48
C ILE A 89 11.61 -1.77 19.39
N GLU A 90 11.01 -2.94 19.69
CA GLU A 90 11.65 -4.01 20.47
C GLU A 90 12.96 -4.46 19.83
N MET A 91 12.95 -4.76 18.52
CA MET A 91 14.15 -5.15 17.77
C MET A 91 15.28 -4.11 17.79
N ILE A 92 14.95 -2.82 17.92
CA ILE A 92 15.94 -1.74 18.03
C ILE A 92 16.47 -1.64 19.47
N LYS A 93 15.61 -1.83 20.48
CA LYS A 93 16.00 -1.77 21.89
C LYS A 93 16.82 -2.98 22.35
N GLU A 94 16.60 -4.14 21.74
CA GLU A 94 17.36 -5.38 22.01
C GLU A 94 18.76 -5.40 21.38
N LYS A 95 19.11 -4.37 20.60
CA LYS A 95 20.44 -4.17 20.02
C LYS A 95 21.22 -3.11 20.78
#